data_AF-A0A949WXK0-F1
#
_entry.id   AF-A0A949WXK0-F1
#
_cell.length_a   1.000
_cell.length_b   1.000
_cell.length_c   1.000
_cell.angle_alpha   90.00
_cell.angle_beta   90.00
_cell.angle_gamma   90.00
#
_symmetry.space_group_name_H-M   'P 1'
#
loop_
_entity.id
_entity.type
_entity.pdbx_description
1 polymer ?
#
loop_
_entity_poly.entity_id
_entity_poly.type
_entity_poly.pdbx_seq_one_letter_code
_entity_poly.pdbx_strand_id
1 'polypeptide(L)'
;MLLEITHVFDYHQAERILLKKTQLELVDCNISDLSPLASLTNLTHLWLFWNDISDLAPLKGLINLIDLDLSDNQISNITSLQRLTNLVELNLSDNKIKDITPLNELTKLTNLNLAGNQIIDIKSLSKLIFIEDLDLSNNQITDIDSLKSLINLQQLYLQENIISDLIPLKNLEKVIFLSLVDNKISNLTPLQHLKNLNQLSIANNEVSNLNPLHNLEHLFELNVSYNKITDFGSFLPFKNIEELVIYGNPINIFISPTHLNQKYRKFISIPLDYQKATEAIRVAYNYIGLKAPKVIFKSNYKSWYAEIINLLESNNLFTKKDIHHFIKEKAQGMVKVREILSQKNIHFLYDRKNDIPQKWIEDIAQVKFNDSIFIREAIRPLHETVKNIGYYLIHTSRFTQTGHSLHRTITTQNILYKIYLIETYQSLLKIPLDEKTQQWYDCLNQLFEHCGWFIPFEDVCIVCDRPSKFSLDSESRLHAEGEPAIQFADGYGLYYYRGVALPEKYGEVHPNQWQAKWLLSENNTELRRILIQAIGYNRICDELQAIQLDSFREYDLIKIDANADVEPIVLLKMICPSTGYTHVLRVPPYMESARKAITWVNWDIDPEDFAVES
;
A
#
# COMPACT_ATOMS: atom_id res chain seq x y z
N MET A 1 -10.44 23.50 -40.05
CA MET A 1 -11.17 23.50 -38.78
C MET A 1 -12.56 24.13 -38.84
N LEU A 2 -12.78 25.45 -38.81
CA LEU A 2 -14.15 26.01 -38.79
C LEU A 2 -15.01 25.63 -40.03
N LEU A 3 -14.36 25.47 -41.19
CA LEU A 3 -14.97 24.90 -42.40
C LEU A 3 -15.39 23.43 -42.23
N GLU A 4 -14.59 22.64 -41.50
CA GLU A 4 -14.88 21.22 -41.23
C GLU A 4 -16.03 21.06 -40.26
N ILE A 5 -16.08 21.90 -39.21
CA ILE A 5 -17.17 21.93 -38.21
C ILE A 5 -18.50 22.34 -38.84
N THR A 6 -18.45 23.14 -39.90
CA THR A 6 -19.63 23.58 -40.65
C THR A 6 -19.96 22.66 -41.83
N HIS A 7 -19.12 21.67 -42.12
CA HIS A 7 -19.22 20.78 -43.27
C HIS A 7 -19.38 21.50 -44.62
N VAL A 8 -18.71 22.64 -44.78
CA VAL A 8 -18.72 23.42 -46.03
C VAL A 8 -17.32 23.78 -46.46
N PHE A 9 -17.15 24.00 -47.77
CA PHE A 9 -15.86 24.38 -48.35
C PHE A 9 -15.73 25.90 -48.57
N ASP A 10 -16.81 26.66 -48.30
CA ASP A 10 -16.89 28.10 -48.53
C ASP A 10 -16.92 28.88 -47.21
N TYR A 11 -16.05 29.89 -47.10
CA TYR A 11 -15.90 30.72 -45.91
C TYR A 11 -17.18 31.49 -45.57
N HIS A 12 -17.84 32.09 -46.57
CA HIS A 12 -19.06 32.86 -46.33
C HIS A 12 -20.23 31.97 -45.89
N GLN A 13 -20.30 30.75 -46.41
CA GLN A 13 -21.29 29.77 -46.00
C GLN A 13 -21.03 29.29 -44.57
N ALA A 14 -19.77 29.03 -44.21
CA ALA A 14 -19.38 28.64 -42.86
C ALA A 14 -19.71 29.75 -41.86
N GLU A 15 -19.34 31.00 -42.17
CA GLU A 15 -19.62 32.18 -41.36
C GLU A 15 -21.13 32.32 -41.10
N ARG A 16 -21.98 32.19 -42.13
CA ARG A 16 -23.44 32.24 -41.97
C ARG A 16 -24.02 31.14 -41.08
N ILE A 17 -23.39 29.97 -41.04
CA ILE A 17 -23.78 28.86 -40.16
C ILE A 17 -23.33 29.16 -38.72
N LEU A 18 -22.06 29.54 -38.55
CA LEU A 18 -21.45 29.83 -37.24
C LEU A 18 -22.13 31.01 -36.53
N LEU A 19 -22.51 32.06 -37.27
CA LEU A 19 -23.24 33.22 -36.72
C LEU A 19 -24.58 32.85 -36.07
N LYS A 20 -25.14 31.67 -36.36
CA LYS A 20 -26.38 31.17 -35.75
C LYS A 20 -26.16 30.20 -34.60
N LYS A 21 -24.92 29.73 -34.39
CA LYS A 21 -24.63 28.78 -33.32
C LYS A 21 -24.65 29.48 -31.97
N THR A 22 -25.13 28.74 -30.98
CA THR A 22 -25.10 29.11 -29.57
C THR A 22 -24.05 28.32 -28.79
N GLN A 23 -23.57 27.21 -29.35
CA GLN A 23 -22.57 26.35 -28.71
C GLN A 23 -21.47 26.02 -29.71
N LEU A 24 -20.23 26.07 -29.25
CA LEU A 24 -19.07 25.75 -30.05
C LEU A 24 -18.00 25.06 -29.18
N GLU A 25 -17.54 23.91 -29.65
CA GLU A 25 -16.50 23.10 -29.00
C GLU A 25 -15.31 23.00 -29.95
N LEU A 26 -14.13 23.34 -29.45
CA LEU A 26 -12.88 23.49 -30.19
C LEU A 26 -11.70 22.99 -29.34
N VAL A 27 -11.77 21.73 -28.94
CA VAL A 27 -10.86 21.07 -28.00
C VAL A 27 -9.69 20.42 -28.72
N ASP A 28 -8.48 20.54 -28.17
CA ASP A 28 -7.27 19.85 -28.70
C ASP A 28 -7.07 20.07 -30.20
N CYS A 29 -7.10 21.34 -30.59
CA CYS A 29 -7.09 21.78 -31.99
C CYS A 29 -5.86 22.62 -32.36
N ASN A 30 -4.87 22.73 -31.45
CA ASN A 30 -3.68 23.58 -31.58
C ASN A 30 -4.04 25.04 -31.92
N ILE A 31 -5.13 25.56 -31.34
CA ILE A 31 -5.61 26.91 -31.61
C ILE A 31 -4.77 27.91 -30.80
N SER A 32 -4.27 28.94 -31.48
CA SER A 32 -3.62 30.08 -30.83
C SER A 32 -4.27 31.42 -31.19
N ASP A 33 -5.00 31.50 -32.31
CA ASP A 33 -5.69 32.71 -32.77
C ASP A 33 -7.22 32.55 -32.67
N LEU A 34 -7.83 33.38 -31.81
CA LEU A 34 -9.28 33.43 -31.60
C LEU A 34 -9.98 34.51 -32.44
N SER A 35 -9.26 35.25 -33.28
CA SER A 35 -9.83 36.32 -34.12
C SER A 35 -11.07 35.90 -34.92
N PRO A 36 -11.15 34.68 -35.49
CA PRO A 36 -12.36 34.22 -36.19
C PRO A 36 -13.61 34.10 -35.32
N LEU A 37 -13.47 34.04 -33.99
CA LEU A 37 -14.61 33.91 -33.07
C LEU A 37 -15.23 35.25 -32.69
N ALA A 38 -14.57 36.38 -32.97
CA ALA A 38 -14.97 37.70 -32.49
C ALA A 38 -16.38 38.13 -32.95
N SER A 39 -16.85 37.64 -34.10
CA SER A 39 -18.17 37.95 -34.65
C SER A 39 -19.29 37.02 -34.18
N LEU A 40 -18.98 35.92 -33.47
CA LEU A 40 -19.93 34.88 -33.10
C LEU A 40 -20.72 35.25 -31.82
N THR A 41 -21.34 36.43 -31.81
CA THR A 41 -21.95 37.04 -30.61
C THR A 41 -23.17 36.30 -30.06
N ASN A 42 -23.70 35.29 -30.77
CA ASN A 42 -24.81 34.46 -30.32
C ASN A 42 -24.36 33.26 -29.45
N LEU A 43 -23.05 33.04 -29.30
CA LEU A 43 -22.53 31.98 -28.46
C LEU A 43 -22.93 32.19 -26.99
N THR A 44 -23.41 31.12 -26.38
CA THR A 44 -23.71 30.97 -24.96
C THR A 44 -22.81 29.94 -24.29
N HIS A 45 -22.29 28.95 -25.03
CA HIS A 45 -21.30 27.98 -24.53
C HIS A 45 -20.11 27.94 -25.49
N LEU A 46 -18.90 28.03 -24.94
CA LEU A 46 -17.66 27.99 -25.71
C LEU A 46 -16.61 27.18 -24.94
N TRP A 47 -16.19 26.05 -25.51
CA TRP A 47 -15.16 25.18 -24.93
C TRP A 47 -13.93 25.15 -25.82
N LEU A 48 -12.80 25.58 -25.25
CA LEU A 48 -11.51 25.83 -25.92
C LEU A 48 -10.34 25.21 -25.15
N PHE A 49 -10.60 24.21 -24.29
CA PHE A 49 -9.56 23.57 -23.49
C PHE A 49 -8.57 22.76 -24.32
N TRP A 50 -7.36 22.55 -23.78
CA TRP A 50 -6.22 21.90 -24.46
C TRP A 50 -5.85 22.60 -25.77
N ASN A 51 -5.50 23.89 -25.70
CA ASN A 51 -5.02 24.64 -26.87
C ASN A 51 -3.79 25.50 -26.51
N ASP A 52 -3.32 26.31 -27.46
CA ASP A 52 -2.17 27.20 -27.32
C ASP A 52 -2.60 28.68 -27.21
N ILE A 53 -3.77 28.96 -26.62
CA ILE A 53 -4.35 30.30 -26.57
C ILE A 53 -3.63 31.14 -25.53
N SER A 54 -3.21 32.34 -25.91
CA SER A 54 -2.67 33.35 -24.97
C SER A 54 -3.42 34.68 -25.00
N ASP A 55 -4.11 35.01 -26.10
CA ASP A 55 -4.84 36.27 -26.28
C ASP A 55 -6.35 36.05 -26.30
N LEU A 56 -7.04 36.64 -25.32
CA LEU A 56 -8.50 36.58 -25.18
C LEU A 56 -9.21 37.82 -25.73
N ALA A 57 -8.49 38.80 -26.32
CA ALA A 57 -9.10 40.00 -26.89
C ALA A 57 -10.30 39.74 -27.82
N PRO A 58 -10.27 38.71 -28.69
CA PRO A 58 -11.42 38.38 -29.56
C PRO A 58 -12.70 38.02 -28.79
N LEU A 59 -12.61 37.54 -27.55
CA LEU A 59 -13.77 37.09 -26.76
C LEU A 59 -14.53 38.24 -26.09
N LYS A 60 -13.95 39.45 -26.04
CA LYS A 60 -14.50 40.61 -25.29
C LYS A 60 -15.94 40.99 -25.67
N GLY A 61 -16.36 40.69 -26.90
CA GLY A 61 -17.69 40.99 -27.43
C GLY A 61 -18.75 39.90 -27.19
N LEU A 62 -18.37 38.72 -26.70
CA LEU A 62 -19.25 37.54 -26.59
C LEU A 62 -20.07 37.57 -25.29
N ILE A 63 -20.76 38.68 -25.04
CA ILE A 63 -21.45 39.00 -23.77
C ILE A 63 -22.60 38.04 -23.40
N ASN A 64 -23.01 37.17 -24.32
CA ASN A 64 -24.06 36.17 -24.10
C ASN A 64 -23.53 34.84 -23.55
N LEU A 65 -22.22 34.70 -23.38
CA LEU A 65 -21.62 33.51 -22.79
C LEU A 65 -22.14 33.26 -21.36
N ILE A 66 -22.49 32.00 -21.13
CA ILE A 66 -22.99 31.42 -19.87
C ILE A 66 -21.97 30.40 -19.35
N ASP A 67 -21.36 29.64 -20.25
CA ASP A 67 -20.33 28.64 -19.95
C ASP A 67 -19.12 28.89 -20.86
N LEU A 68 -17.94 28.99 -20.25
CA LEU A 68 -16.67 29.20 -20.93
C LEU A 68 -15.59 28.32 -20.29
N ASP A 69 -15.03 27.42 -21.09
CA ASP A 69 -13.85 26.63 -20.71
C ASP A 69 -12.64 27.01 -21.54
N LEU A 70 -11.61 27.49 -20.85
CA LEU A 70 -10.31 27.91 -21.36
C LEU A 70 -9.17 27.22 -20.59
N SER A 71 -9.44 26.09 -19.94
CA SER A 71 -8.44 25.32 -19.20
C SER A 71 -7.30 24.83 -20.09
N ASP A 72 -6.13 24.58 -19.48
CA ASP A 72 -4.94 24.07 -20.15
C ASP A 72 -4.59 24.87 -21.43
N ASN A 73 -4.27 26.14 -21.21
CA ASN A 73 -3.87 27.09 -22.25
C ASN A 73 -2.66 27.91 -21.77
N GLN A 74 -2.32 28.98 -22.47
CA GLN A 74 -1.17 29.84 -22.17
C GLN A 74 -1.60 31.24 -21.71
N ILE A 75 -2.77 31.36 -21.08
CA ILE A 75 -3.41 32.63 -20.74
C ILE A 75 -2.77 33.22 -19.49
N SER A 76 -2.35 34.48 -19.56
CA SER A 76 -1.89 35.24 -18.39
C SER A 76 -2.71 36.51 -18.11
N ASN A 77 -3.51 36.98 -19.07
CA ASN A 77 -4.32 38.19 -18.96
C ASN A 77 -5.78 37.90 -19.33
N ILE A 78 -6.68 38.09 -18.36
CA ILE A 78 -8.12 37.83 -18.50
C ILE A 78 -8.97 39.09 -18.54
N THR A 79 -8.38 40.27 -18.79
CA THR A 79 -9.09 41.56 -18.81
C THR A 79 -10.26 41.56 -19.82
N SER A 80 -10.12 40.83 -20.93
CA SER A 80 -11.16 40.68 -21.95
C SER A 80 -12.44 40.03 -21.41
N LEU A 81 -12.38 39.28 -20.31
CA LEU A 81 -13.53 38.58 -19.72
C LEU A 81 -14.40 39.49 -18.83
N GLN A 82 -13.92 40.68 -18.45
CA GLN A 82 -14.58 41.54 -17.44
C GLN A 82 -16.04 41.90 -17.74
N ARG A 83 -16.46 41.87 -19.01
CA ARG A 83 -17.82 42.23 -19.43
C ARG A 83 -18.73 41.03 -19.70
N LEU A 84 -18.25 39.80 -19.51
CA LEU A 84 -19.01 38.57 -19.75
C LEU A 84 -19.92 38.24 -18.55
N THR A 85 -20.72 39.21 -18.11
CA THR A 85 -21.48 39.17 -16.84
C THR A 85 -22.64 38.16 -16.82
N ASN A 86 -22.86 37.43 -17.91
CA ASN A 86 -23.81 36.33 -17.98
C ASN A 86 -23.19 34.96 -17.64
N LEU A 87 -21.87 34.88 -17.45
CA LEU A 87 -21.19 33.65 -17.08
C LEU A 87 -21.71 33.11 -15.75
N VAL A 88 -22.00 31.81 -15.78
CA VAL A 88 -22.42 30.95 -14.66
C VAL A 88 -21.32 29.93 -14.37
N GLU A 89 -20.69 29.40 -15.42
CA GLU A 89 -19.58 28.45 -15.33
C GLU A 89 -18.35 29.03 -16.06
N LEU A 90 -17.21 29.02 -15.37
CA LEU A 90 -15.94 29.49 -15.93
C LEU A 90 -14.80 28.58 -15.48
N ASN A 91 -14.14 27.95 -16.44
CA ASN A 91 -12.93 27.17 -16.22
C ASN A 91 -11.73 27.85 -16.85
N LEU A 92 -10.75 28.18 -16.02
CA LEU A 92 -9.47 28.82 -16.37
C LEU A 92 -8.29 28.05 -15.75
N SER A 93 -8.48 26.77 -15.42
CA SER A 93 -7.43 25.97 -14.79
C SER A 93 -6.19 25.84 -15.69
N ASP A 94 -5.04 25.54 -15.10
CA ASP A 94 -3.81 25.18 -15.82
C ASP A 94 -3.39 26.23 -16.85
N ASN A 95 -3.27 27.47 -16.35
CA ASN A 95 -2.88 28.65 -17.11
C ASN A 95 -1.76 29.41 -16.38
N LYS A 96 -1.52 30.68 -16.75
CA LYS A 96 -0.45 31.53 -16.18
C LYS A 96 -1.02 32.79 -15.52
N ILE A 97 -2.24 32.71 -15.00
CA ILE A 97 -2.98 33.86 -14.47
C ILE A 97 -2.44 34.26 -13.10
N LYS A 98 -2.23 35.56 -12.90
CA LYS A 98 -1.85 36.16 -11.61
C LYS A 98 -2.90 37.12 -11.07
N ASP A 99 -3.48 37.91 -11.98
CA ASP A 99 -4.45 38.95 -11.67
C ASP A 99 -5.86 38.49 -12.05
N ILE A 100 -6.69 38.27 -11.04
CA ILE A 100 -8.10 37.90 -11.19
C ILE A 100 -9.05 39.07 -10.90
N THR A 101 -8.56 40.31 -10.84
CA THR A 101 -9.42 41.49 -10.71
C THR A 101 -10.50 41.62 -11.78
N PRO A 102 -10.31 41.19 -13.05
CA PRO A 102 -11.37 41.25 -14.05
C PRO A 102 -12.61 40.41 -13.74
N LEU A 103 -12.53 39.44 -12.82
CA LEU A 103 -13.66 38.57 -12.48
C LEU A 103 -14.67 39.22 -11.52
N ASN A 104 -14.34 40.36 -10.91
CA ASN A 104 -15.10 40.95 -9.80
C ASN A 104 -16.58 41.31 -10.10
N GLU A 105 -16.93 41.51 -11.37
CA GLU A 105 -18.30 41.83 -11.80
C GLU A 105 -19.06 40.62 -12.36
N LEU A 106 -18.45 39.44 -12.44
CA LEU A 106 -19.07 38.19 -12.93
C LEU A 106 -19.96 37.53 -11.86
N THR A 107 -20.84 38.33 -11.28
CA THR A 107 -21.63 38.00 -10.08
C THR A 107 -22.64 36.87 -10.24
N LYS A 108 -22.82 36.33 -11.45
CA LYS A 108 -23.68 35.16 -11.72
C LYS A 108 -22.94 33.82 -11.63
N LEU A 109 -21.62 33.83 -11.46
CA LEU A 109 -20.83 32.61 -11.36
C LEU A 109 -21.31 31.73 -10.19
N THR A 110 -21.58 30.47 -10.51
CA THR A 110 -21.84 29.40 -9.54
C THR A 110 -20.66 28.41 -9.49
N ASN A 111 -19.95 28.23 -10.60
CA ASN A 111 -18.83 27.31 -10.72
C ASN A 111 -17.62 28.06 -11.29
N LEU A 112 -16.51 28.07 -10.54
CA LEU A 112 -15.28 28.74 -10.94
C LEU A 112 -14.08 27.86 -10.66
N ASN A 113 -13.35 27.50 -11.72
CA ASN A 113 -12.10 26.76 -11.61
C ASN A 113 -10.92 27.66 -12.04
N LEU A 114 -10.00 27.88 -11.10
CA LEU A 114 -8.78 28.67 -11.25
C LEU A 114 -7.54 27.86 -10.80
N ALA A 115 -7.65 26.53 -10.73
CA ALA A 115 -6.57 25.64 -10.33
C ALA A 115 -5.33 25.79 -11.22
N GLY A 116 -4.14 25.45 -10.71
CA GLY A 116 -2.93 25.39 -11.55
C GLY A 116 -2.54 26.73 -12.18
N ASN A 117 -2.62 27.81 -11.40
CA ASN A 117 -2.28 29.16 -11.84
C ASN A 117 -1.18 29.78 -10.93
N GLN A 118 -1.00 31.10 -10.99
CA GLN A 118 0.01 31.84 -10.23
C GLN A 118 -0.64 32.93 -9.37
N ILE A 119 -1.85 32.67 -8.87
CA ILE A 119 -2.68 33.63 -8.14
C ILE A 119 -2.17 33.77 -6.70
N ILE A 120 -2.11 35.02 -6.22
CA ILE A 120 -1.72 35.37 -4.85
C ILE A 120 -2.86 36.11 -4.14
N ASP A 121 -3.51 37.07 -4.81
CA ASP A 121 -4.60 37.89 -4.23
C ASP A 121 -5.95 37.47 -4.82
N ILE A 122 -6.90 37.12 -3.94
CA ILE A 122 -8.25 36.70 -4.31
C ILE A 122 -9.37 37.68 -3.89
N LYS A 123 -9.04 38.94 -3.58
CA LYS A 123 -10.02 39.98 -3.16
C LYS A 123 -11.17 40.20 -4.12
N SER A 124 -10.94 40.00 -5.42
CA SER A 124 -11.98 40.14 -6.43
C SER A 124 -13.12 39.13 -6.28
N LEU A 125 -12.88 37.98 -5.63
CA LEU A 125 -13.90 36.95 -5.43
C LEU A 125 -14.98 37.34 -4.41
N SER A 126 -14.72 38.33 -3.55
CA SER A 126 -15.61 38.69 -2.42
C SER A 126 -17.04 39.06 -2.81
N LYS A 127 -17.28 39.47 -4.07
CA LYS A 127 -18.61 39.81 -4.61
C LYS A 127 -19.35 38.63 -5.24
N LEU A 128 -18.68 37.50 -5.48
CA LEU A 128 -19.21 36.37 -6.24
C LEU A 128 -20.03 35.43 -5.35
N ILE A 129 -20.99 35.99 -4.63
CA ILE A 129 -21.71 35.34 -3.51
C ILE A 129 -22.55 34.12 -3.90
N PHE A 130 -22.76 33.88 -5.21
CA PHE A 130 -23.50 32.74 -5.74
C PHE A 130 -22.61 31.54 -6.06
N ILE A 131 -21.28 31.63 -5.88
CA ILE A 131 -20.38 30.50 -6.06
C ILE A 131 -20.75 29.36 -5.10
N GLU A 132 -20.91 28.17 -5.68
CA GLU A 132 -21.18 26.91 -5.00
C GLU A 132 -19.99 25.95 -5.14
N ASP A 133 -19.26 26.00 -6.26
CA ASP A 133 -18.06 25.20 -6.52
C ASP A 133 -16.88 26.12 -6.89
N LEU A 134 -15.80 26.03 -6.10
CA LEU A 134 -14.62 26.84 -6.27
C LEU A 134 -13.35 26.00 -6.14
N ASP A 135 -12.57 25.99 -7.22
CA ASP A 135 -11.24 25.42 -7.23
C ASP A 135 -10.18 26.51 -7.36
N LEU A 136 -9.35 26.63 -6.33
CA LEU A 136 -8.21 27.54 -6.23
C LEU A 136 -6.90 26.76 -5.95
N SER A 137 -6.90 25.46 -6.20
CA SER A 137 -5.76 24.60 -5.91
C SER A 137 -4.52 24.94 -6.74
N ASN A 138 -3.34 24.52 -6.26
CA ASN A 138 -2.06 24.72 -6.96
C ASN A 138 -1.86 26.19 -7.39
N ASN A 139 -1.84 27.07 -6.39
CA ASN A 139 -1.63 28.51 -6.54
C ASN A 139 -0.65 29.00 -5.43
N GLN A 140 -0.55 30.32 -5.21
CA GLN A 140 0.36 30.93 -4.24
C GLN A 140 -0.42 31.74 -3.19
N ILE A 141 -1.62 31.28 -2.84
CA ILE A 141 -2.54 32.00 -1.95
C ILE A 141 -2.13 31.81 -0.49
N THR A 142 -2.06 32.92 0.24
CA THR A 142 -1.82 32.95 1.69
C THR A 142 -3.02 33.48 2.47
N ASP A 143 -3.74 34.45 1.91
CA ASP A 143 -4.87 35.13 2.55
C ASP A 143 -6.18 34.77 1.84
N ILE A 144 -7.11 34.22 2.61
CA ILE A 144 -8.42 33.77 2.14
C ILE A 144 -9.59 34.57 2.74
N ASP A 145 -9.36 35.77 3.29
CA ASP A 145 -10.41 36.62 3.90
C ASP A 145 -11.60 36.88 2.95
N SER A 146 -11.32 36.91 1.64
CA SER A 146 -12.30 37.12 0.58
C SER A 146 -13.36 36.00 0.49
N LEU A 147 -13.06 34.79 0.98
CA LEU A 147 -13.97 33.66 0.95
C LEU A 147 -15.10 33.77 1.99
N LYS A 148 -14.96 34.63 3.02
CA LYS A 148 -15.93 34.74 4.12
C LYS A 148 -17.35 35.13 3.68
N SER A 149 -17.49 35.79 2.53
CA SER A 149 -18.78 36.21 1.97
C SER A 149 -19.43 35.15 1.08
N LEU A 150 -18.69 34.08 0.71
CA LEU A 150 -19.14 33.05 -0.21
C LEU A 150 -19.94 31.95 0.50
N ILE A 151 -20.98 32.37 1.23
CA ILE A 151 -21.81 31.52 2.10
C ILE A 151 -22.58 30.40 1.37
N ASN A 152 -22.57 30.41 0.04
CA ASN A 152 -23.19 29.38 -0.80
C ASN A 152 -22.24 28.24 -1.22
N LEU A 153 -20.95 28.33 -0.86
CA LEU A 153 -19.97 27.29 -1.15
C LEU A 153 -20.39 25.92 -0.62
N GLN A 154 -20.30 24.92 -1.50
CA GLN A 154 -20.57 23.51 -1.24
C GLN A 154 -19.30 22.67 -1.47
N GLN A 155 -18.53 23.00 -2.50
CA GLN A 155 -17.27 22.34 -2.85
C GLN A 155 -16.17 23.39 -2.84
N LEU A 156 -15.09 23.14 -2.08
CA LEU A 156 -13.97 24.06 -1.98
C LEU A 156 -12.63 23.32 -2.01
N TYR A 157 -11.84 23.62 -3.04
CA TYR A 157 -10.51 23.06 -3.25
C TYR A 157 -9.46 24.17 -3.07
N LEU A 158 -8.59 23.97 -2.08
CA LEU A 158 -7.54 24.91 -1.68
C LEU A 158 -6.18 24.20 -1.53
N GLN A 159 -6.04 22.97 -2.05
CA GLN A 159 -4.79 22.22 -1.94
C GLN A 159 -3.62 22.92 -2.64
N GLU A 160 -2.39 22.62 -2.21
CA GLU A 160 -1.16 23.14 -2.81
C GLU A 160 -1.13 24.68 -2.83
N ASN A 161 -1.30 25.27 -1.66
CA ASN A 161 -1.21 26.71 -1.42
C ASN A 161 -0.35 26.97 -0.16
N ILE A 162 -0.38 28.19 0.38
CA ILE A 162 0.43 28.61 1.53
C ILE A 162 -0.48 29.15 2.64
N ILE A 163 -1.65 28.52 2.82
CA ILE A 163 -2.69 28.96 3.76
C ILE A 163 -2.35 28.45 5.17
N SER A 164 -2.47 29.33 6.16
CA SER A 164 -2.34 28.97 7.58
C SER A 164 -3.55 29.36 8.43
N ASP A 165 -4.30 30.39 8.04
CA ASP A 165 -5.46 30.89 8.77
C ASP A 165 -6.78 30.45 8.10
N LEU A 166 -7.61 29.74 8.86
CA LEU A 166 -8.92 29.25 8.41
C LEU A 166 -10.09 30.07 8.96
N ILE A 167 -9.86 31.17 9.71
CA ILE A 167 -10.93 32.03 10.25
C ILE A 167 -11.95 32.44 9.17
N PRO A 168 -11.56 32.77 7.92
CA PRO A 168 -12.52 33.14 6.89
C PRO A 168 -13.53 32.05 6.53
N LEU A 169 -13.21 30.77 6.78
CA LEU A 169 -14.09 29.64 6.46
C LEU A 169 -15.16 29.38 7.52
N LYS A 170 -15.08 30.02 8.69
CA LYS A 170 -15.85 29.62 9.89
C LYS A 170 -17.38 29.60 9.75
N ASN A 171 -17.92 30.37 8.80
CA ASN A 171 -19.36 30.54 8.59
C ASN A 171 -19.85 29.89 7.28
N LEU A 172 -19.01 29.10 6.59
CA LEU A 172 -19.35 28.47 5.32
C LEU A 172 -20.13 27.16 5.54
N GLU A 173 -21.24 27.23 6.27
CA GLU A 173 -21.97 26.07 6.79
C GLU A 173 -22.51 25.12 5.71
N LYS A 174 -22.58 25.56 4.45
CA LYS A 174 -23.02 24.74 3.30
C LYS A 174 -21.92 23.87 2.70
N VAL A 175 -20.65 24.03 3.12
CA VAL A 175 -19.54 23.24 2.58
C VAL A 175 -19.73 21.77 2.93
N ILE A 176 -19.73 20.94 1.89
CA ILE A 176 -19.86 19.48 1.93
C ILE A 176 -18.48 18.82 1.73
N PHE A 177 -17.66 19.42 0.87
CA PHE A 177 -16.31 18.96 0.56
C PHE A 177 -15.29 20.08 0.78
N LEU A 178 -14.22 19.76 1.49
CA LEU A 178 -13.12 20.69 1.72
C LEU A 178 -11.78 19.98 1.55
N SER A 179 -11.00 20.42 0.57
CA SER A 179 -9.61 20.00 0.40
C SER A 179 -8.67 21.15 0.73
N LEU A 180 -7.77 20.89 1.68
CA LEU A 180 -6.77 21.81 2.24
C LEU A 180 -5.39 21.13 2.26
N VAL A 181 -5.18 20.13 1.40
CA VAL A 181 -3.93 19.35 1.32
C VAL A 181 -2.75 20.27 1.00
N ASP A 182 -1.55 19.95 1.48
CA ASP A 182 -0.32 20.69 1.13
C ASP A 182 -0.42 22.19 1.43
N ASN A 183 -0.64 22.53 2.71
CA ASN A 183 -0.73 23.91 3.20
C ASN A 183 0.11 24.08 4.48
N LYS A 184 -0.15 25.12 5.29
CA LYS A 184 0.54 25.45 6.56
C LYS A 184 -0.44 25.53 7.74
N ILE A 185 -1.47 24.69 7.73
CA ILE A 185 -2.57 24.74 8.69
C ILE A 185 -2.17 23.99 9.97
N SER A 186 -2.41 24.61 11.12
CA SER A 186 -2.24 23.98 12.44
C SER A 186 -3.49 24.06 13.31
N ASN A 187 -4.37 25.04 13.07
CA ASN A 187 -5.56 25.30 13.88
C ASN A 187 -6.85 24.99 13.10
N LEU A 188 -7.59 23.98 13.55
CA LEU A 188 -8.87 23.57 12.96
C LEU A 188 -10.10 24.18 13.63
N THR A 189 -9.93 25.02 14.66
CA THR A 189 -11.06 25.64 15.39
C THR A 189 -12.10 26.30 14.47
N PRO A 190 -11.71 27.02 13.40
CA PRO A 190 -12.69 27.60 12.48
C PRO A 190 -13.63 26.59 11.82
N LEU A 191 -13.21 25.32 11.66
CA LEU A 191 -14.01 24.29 10.97
C LEU A 191 -15.09 23.66 11.87
N GLN A 192 -15.10 23.92 13.17
CA GLN A 192 -15.95 23.20 14.14
C GLN A 192 -17.46 23.38 13.95
N HIS A 193 -17.88 24.35 13.12
CA HIS A 193 -19.28 24.66 12.84
C HIS A 193 -19.74 24.23 11.44
N LEU A 194 -18.86 23.63 10.63
CA LEU A 194 -19.19 23.17 9.27
C LEU A 194 -19.95 21.85 9.32
N LYS A 195 -21.16 21.87 9.88
CA LYS A 195 -21.91 20.65 10.22
C LYS A 195 -22.27 19.77 9.00
N ASN A 196 -22.38 20.36 7.81
CA ASN A 196 -22.67 19.64 6.57
C ASN A 196 -21.42 19.02 5.90
N LEU A 197 -20.24 19.17 6.51
CA LEU A 197 -19.00 18.65 5.95
C LEU A 197 -19.01 17.12 5.98
N ASN A 198 -18.95 16.53 4.79
CA ASN A 198 -18.95 15.10 4.57
C ASN A 198 -17.54 14.55 4.33
N GLN A 199 -16.74 15.32 3.60
CA GLN A 199 -15.39 14.94 3.19
C GLN A 199 -14.41 16.07 3.52
N LEU A 200 -13.36 15.74 4.28
CA LEU A 200 -12.30 16.67 4.66
C LEU A 200 -10.94 16.07 4.39
N SER A 201 -10.14 16.75 3.57
CA SER A 201 -8.74 16.41 3.37
C SER A 201 -7.84 17.55 3.84
N ILE A 202 -7.04 17.29 4.86
CA ILE A 202 -6.05 18.20 5.46
C ILE A 202 -4.66 17.55 5.50
N ALA A 203 -4.38 16.66 4.53
CA ALA A 203 -3.10 15.98 4.44
C ALA A 203 -1.92 16.96 4.25
N ASN A 204 -0.73 16.56 4.67
CA ASN A 204 0.50 17.35 4.60
C ASN A 204 0.34 18.79 5.14
N ASN A 205 0.04 18.87 6.43
CA ASN A 205 -0.14 20.12 7.18
C ASN A 205 0.58 20.02 8.53
N GLU A 206 0.32 20.96 9.43
CA GLU A 206 0.93 21.04 10.76
C GLU A 206 -0.07 20.78 11.89
N VAL A 207 -1.15 20.04 11.62
CA VAL A 207 -2.22 19.77 12.58
C VAL A 207 -1.75 18.77 13.63
N SER A 208 -2.00 19.07 14.90
CA SER A 208 -1.75 18.15 16.02
C SER A 208 -3.00 17.86 16.86
N ASN A 209 -4.06 18.64 16.70
CA ASN A 209 -5.29 18.55 17.50
C ASN A 209 -6.53 18.46 16.62
N LEU A 210 -7.30 17.38 16.79
CA LEU A 210 -8.52 17.10 16.03
C LEU A 210 -9.81 17.43 16.78
N ASN A 211 -9.74 17.92 18.03
CA ASN A 211 -10.92 18.24 18.85
C ASN A 211 -11.96 19.12 18.14
N PRO A 212 -11.58 20.14 17.35
CA PRO A 212 -12.56 20.95 16.60
C PRO A 212 -13.47 20.15 15.68
N LEU A 213 -13.04 18.98 15.20
CA LEU A 213 -13.77 18.17 14.23
C LEU A 213 -14.73 17.16 14.89
N HIS A 214 -14.66 16.94 16.21
CA HIS A 214 -15.37 15.84 16.88
C HIS A 214 -16.89 15.92 16.82
N ASN A 215 -17.45 17.11 16.58
CA ASN A 215 -18.89 17.34 16.49
C ASN A 215 -19.41 17.39 15.04
N LEU A 216 -18.58 17.05 14.05
CA LEU A 216 -18.98 17.00 12.65
C LEU A 216 -19.68 15.66 12.36
N GLU A 217 -20.98 15.59 12.65
CA GLU A 217 -21.76 14.35 12.62
C GLU A 217 -21.91 13.73 11.22
N HIS A 218 -21.79 14.52 10.15
CA HIS A 218 -21.91 14.05 8.77
C HIS A 218 -20.57 13.67 8.11
N LEU A 219 -19.45 13.89 8.81
CA LEU A 219 -18.13 13.58 8.29
C LEU A 219 -17.93 12.06 8.21
N PHE A 220 -17.82 11.54 6.99
CA PHE A 220 -17.56 10.11 6.74
C PHE A 220 -16.20 9.84 6.09
N GLU A 221 -15.59 10.85 5.46
CA GLU A 221 -14.24 10.75 4.87
C GLU A 221 -13.32 11.81 5.47
N LEU A 222 -12.21 11.35 6.06
CA LEU A 222 -11.23 12.21 6.69
C LEU A 222 -9.80 11.78 6.32
N ASN A 223 -9.08 12.66 5.65
CA ASN A 223 -7.65 12.48 5.41
C ASN A 223 -6.83 13.50 6.21
N VAL A 224 -6.06 13.00 7.17
CA VAL A 224 -5.13 13.76 8.01
C VAL A 224 -3.70 13.24 7.92
N SER A 225 -3.35 12.52 6.84
CA SER A 225 -1.99 12.01 6.63
C SER A 225 -0.93 13.11 6.65
N TYR A 226 0.31 12.76 7.00
CA TYR A 226 1.44 13.69 7.07
C TYR A 226 1.16 14.95 7.90
N ASN A 227 0.72 14.75 9.14
CA ASN A 227 0.49 15.82 10.11
C ASN A 227 1.33 15.57 11.38
N LYS A 228 1.08 16.34 12.44
CA LYS A 228 1.78 16.29 13.72
C LYS A 228 0.95 15.62 14.82
N ILE A 229 0.06 14.69 14.46
CA ILE A 229 -0.83 14.01 15.40
C ILE A 229 -0.04 12.91 16.12
N THR A 230 0.07 13.02 17.44
CA THR A 230 0.80 12.04 18.27
C THR A 230 -0.12 11.13 19.07
N ASP A 231 -1.31 11.60 19.41
CA ASP A 231 -2.25 10.89 20.28
C ASP A 231 -3.31 10.14 19.47
N PHE A 232 -3.31 8.82 19.59
CA PHE A 232 -4.33 7.97 19.00
C PHE A 232 -5.73 8.24 19.57
N GLY A 233 -5.82 8.68 20.83
CA GLY A 233 -7.10 8.99 21.48
C GLY A 233 -7.91 10.07 20.76
N SER A 234 -7.24 10.94 19.99
CA SER A 234 -7.86 12.02 19.22
C SER A 234 -8.79 11.54 18.11
N PHE A 235 -8.69 10.27 17.69
CA PHE A 235 -9.54 9.70 16.64
C PHE A 235 -10.82 9.02 17.14
N LEU A 236 -10.89 8.71 18.44
CA LEU A 236 -12.00 7.94 19.03
C LEU A 236 -13.37 8.60 18.97
N PRO A 237 -13.48 9.94 19.03
CA PRO A 237 -14.78 10.59 18.96
C PRO A 237 -15.46 10.49 17.58
N PHE A 238 -14.71 10.16 16.52
CA PHE A 238 -15.24 10.01 15.17
C PHE A 238 -16.00 8.68 15.02
N LYS A 239 -17.33 8.72 15.06
CA LYS A 239 -18.17 7.51 15.01
C LYS A 239 -18.67 7.14 13.61
N ASN A 240 -18.72 8.12 12.70
CA ASN A 240 -19.34 7.99 11.38
C ASN A 240 -18.31 7.93 10.23
N ILE A 241 -17.02 7.89 10.56
CA ILE A 241 -15.95 7.82 9.56
C ILE A 241 -15.93 6.44 8.90
N GLU A 242 -16.19 6.42 7.59
CA GLU A 242 -16.08 5.25 6.73
C GLU A 242 -14.68 5.12 6.12
N GLU A 243 -14.03 6.26 5.83
CA GLU A 243 -12.69 6.34 5.26
C GLU A 243 -11.80 7.29 6.08
N LEU A 244 -10.73 6.73 6.64
CA LEU A 244 -9.76 7.47 7.43
C LEU A 244 -8.34 7.20 6.94
N VAL A 245 -7.63 8.29 6.66
CA VAL A 245 -6.26 8.24 6.14
C VAL A 245 -5.35 9.06 7.07
N ILE A 246 -4.37 8.41 7.70
CA ILE A 246 -3.60 9.00 8.82
C ILE A 246 -2.09 8.70 8.77
N TYR A 247 -1.61 8.00 7.74
CA TYR A 247 -0.21 7.62 7.62
C TYR A 247 0.70 8.87 7.60
N GLY A 248 1.96 8.73 8.02
CA GLY A 248 2.88 9.88 8.09
C GLY A 248 2.70 10.78 9.32
N ASN A 249 1.83 10.42 10.27
CA ASN A 249 1.74 11.07 11.58
C ASN A 249 2.65 10.39 12.62
N PRO A 250 3.27 11.13 13.56
CA PRO A 250 4.09 10.58 14.64
C PRO A 250 3.23 9.98 15.77
N ILE A 251 2.29 9.06 15.44
CA ILE A 251 1.36 8.48 16.41
C ILE A 251 2.13 7.56 17.36
N ASN A 252 2.10 7.89 18.65
CA ASN A 252 2.76 7.10 19.68
C ASN A 252 1.87 5.91 20.06
N ILE A 253 1.89 4.85 19.25
CA ILE A 253 1.17 3.61 19.57
C ILE A 253 1.93 2.92 20.70
N PHE A 254 1.39 2.99 21.93
CA PHE A 254 2.00 2.49 23.16
C PHE A 254 2.23 0.97 23.22
N ILE A 255 1.92 0.23 22.16
CA ILE A 255 2.25 -1.19 22.09
C ILE A 255 3.20 -1.40 20.93
N SER A 256 4.48 -1.25 21.25
CA SER A 256 5.51 -1.82 20.42
C SER A 256 5.19 -3.32 20.24
N PRO A 257 5.21 -3.82 19.00
CA PRO A 257 5.28 -5.24 18.69
C PRO A 257 6.13 -6.08 19.64
N THR A 258 7.22 -5.50 20.17
CA THR A 258 8.16 -6.16 21.07
C THR A 258 7.52 -6.74 22.33
N HIS A 259 6.49 -6.13 22.91
CA HIS A 259 5.83 -6.67 24.11
C HIS A 259 5.05 -7.96 23.80
N LEU A 260 4.31 -7.99 22.69
CA LEU A 260 3.59 -9.20 22.25
C LEU A 260 4.55 -10.26 21.74
N ASN A 261 5.64 -9.85 21.10
CA ASN A 261 6.70 -10.77 20.67
C ASN A 261 7.28 -11.52 21.86
N GLN A 262 7.51 -10.84 23.00
CA GLN A 262 7.97 -11.50 24.22
C GLN A 262 6.90 -12.39 24.87
N LYS A 263 5.64 -11.95 24.87
CA LYS A 263 4.51 -12.75 25.39
C LYS A 263 4.32 -14.05 24.60
N TYR A 264 4.34 -13.96 23.27
CA TYR A 264 3.96 -15.08 22.41
C TYR A 264 5.11 -15.96 21.93
N ARG A 265 6.37 -15.45 21.89
CA ARG A 265 7.55 -16.30 21.61
C ARG A 265 7.65 -17.47 22.58
N LYS A 266 7.20 -17.29 23.83
CA LYS A 266 7.22 -18.35 24.86
C LYS A 266 6.41 -19.58 24.46
N PHE A 267 5.36 -19.43 23.66
CA PHE A 267 4.49 -20.55 23.29
C PHE A 267 5.01 -21.35 22.10
N ILE A 268 5.92 -20.79 21.29
CA ILE A 268 6.39 -21.37 20.02
C ILE A 268 7.03 -22.75 20.24
N SER A 269 7.68 -22.98 21.38
CA SER A 269 8.38 -24.23 21.69
C SER A 269 7.77 -25.08 22.79
N ILE A 270 6.59 -24.70 23.31
CA ILE A 270 5.90 -25.47 24.35
C ILE A 270 5.12 -26.60 23.70
N PRO A 271 5.35 -27.87 24.08
CA PRO A 271 4.58 -29.01 23.56
C PRO A 271 3.08 -28.81 23.74
N LEU A 272 2.28 -29.26 22.76
CA LEU A 272 0.83 -29.15 22.84
C LEU A 272 0.27 -30.12 23.88
N ASP A 273 -0.65 -29.62 24.69
CA ASP A 273 -1.55 -30.44 25.50
C ASP A 273 -2.79 -30.76 24.65
N TYR A 274 -2.88 -32.01 24.16
CA TYR A 274 -3.94 -32.41 23.23
C TYR A 274 -5.34 -32.31 23.84
N GLN A 275 -5.47 -32.46 25.16
CA GLN A 275 -6.77 -32.30 25.82
C GLN A 275 -7.19 -30.84 25.82
N LYS A 276 -6.29 -29.93 26.21
CA LYS A 276 -6.55 -28.49 26.19
C LYS A 276 -6.77 -27.95 24.77
N ALA A 277 -6.01 -28.45 23.80
CA ALA A 277 -6.19 -28.09 22.38
C ALA A 277 -7.57 -28.51 21.87
N THR A 278 -7.98 -29.74 22.17
CA THR A 278 -9.31 -30.26 21.80
C THR A 278 -10.42 -29.45 22.45
N GLU A 279 -10.26 -29.10 23.73
CA GLU A 279 -11.25 -28.29 24.46
C GLU A 279 -11.34 -26.86 23.91
N ALA A 280 -10.21 -26.21 23.61
CA ALA A 280 -10.21 -24.88 23.00
C ALA A 280 -10.92 -24.87 21.64
N ILE A 281 -10.68 -25.89 20.80
CA ILE A 281 -11.38 -26.08 19.51
C ILE A 281 -12.88 -26.29 19.76
N ARG A 282 -13.25 -27.12 20.74
CA ARG A 282 -14.66 -27.39 21.09
C ARG A 282 -15.38 -26.10 21.50
N VAL A 283 -14.77 -25.29 22.37
CA VAL A 283 -15.31 -24.00 22.81
C VAL A 283 -15.50 -23.06 21.63
N ALA A 284 -14.51 -22.97 20.73
CA ALA A 284 -14.57 -22.14 19.55
C ALA A 284 -15.73 -22.53 18.61
N TYR A 285 -15.89 -23.83 18.32
CA TYR A 285 -16.98 -24.33 17.47
C TYR A 285 -18.35 -24.11 18.11
N ASN A 286 -18.48 -24.34 19.41
CA ASN A 286 -19.72 -24.09 20.13
C ASN A 286 -20.11 -22.60 20.11
N TYR A 287 -19.13 -21.70 20.29
CA TYR A 287 -19.35 -20.26 20.26
C TYR A 287 -19.92 -19.77 18.93
N ILE A 288 -19.48 -20.37 17.81
CA ILE A 288 -19.97 -20.07 16.46
C ILE A 288 -21.20 -20.90 16.05
N GLY A 289 -21.78 -21.68 16.97
CA GLY A 289 -22.98 -22.48 16.74
C GLY A 289 -22.77 -23.76 15.92
N LEU A 290 -21.54 -24.24 15.80
CA LEU A 290 -21.21 -25.51 15.15
C LEU A 290 -21.02 -26.64 16.16
N LYS A 291 -21.26 -27.87 15.72
CA LYS A 291 -20.94 -29.06 16.51
C LYS A 291 -19.42 -29.22 16.62
N ALA A 292 -18.97 -29.75 17.76
CA ALA A 292 -17.55 -30.03 17.98
C ALA A 292 -16.99 -30.96 16.88
N PRO A 293 -15.86 -30.59 16.24
CA PRO A 293 -15.28 -31.38 15.15
C PRO A 293 -14.46 -32.54 15.72
N LYS A 294 -14.18 -33.53 14.87
CA LYS A 294 -13.12 -34.50 15.13
C LYS A 294 -11.76 -33.81 15.02
N VAL A 295 -10.97 -33.83 16.10
CA VAL A 295 -9.61 -33.24 16.09
C VAL A 295 -8.58 -34.29 15.68
N ILE A 296 -7.72 -33.96 14.72
CA ILE A 296 -6.64 -34.82 14.22
C ILE A 296 -5.30 -34.14 14.48
N PHE A 297 -4.47 -34.73 15.33
CA PHE A 297 -3.15 -34.21 15.65
C PHE A 297 -2.07 -34.79 14.72
N LYS A 298 -1.09 -33.95 14.39
CA LYS A 298 0.03 -34.28 13.51
C LYS A 298 1.33 -33.77 14.11
N SER A 299 2.32 -34.65 14.18
CA SER A 299 3.57 -34.46 14.92
C SER A 299 4.51 -33.41 14.32
N ASN A 300 4.35 -33.11 13.02
CA ASN A 300 5.16 -32.14 12.33
C ASN A 300 4.40 -31.51 11.14
N TYR A 301 4.97 -30.44 10.63
CA TYR A 301 4.42 -29.69 9.50
C TYR A 301 4.17 -30.55 8.25
N LYS A 302 5.09 -31.46 7.92
CA LYS A 302 5.02 -32.31 6.73
C LYS A 302 3.86 -33.30 6.83
N SER A 303 3.70 -33.97 7.97
CA SER A 303 2.58 -34.90 8.21
C SER A 303 1.24 -34.17 8.33
N TRP A 304 1.25 -32.96 8.88
CA TRP A 304 0.10 -32.06 8.90
C TRP A 304 -0.38 -31.69 7.50
N TYR A 305 0.53 -31.23 6.64
CA TYR A 305 0.23 -30.88 5.27
C TYR A 305 -0.26 -32.08 4.44
N ALA A 306 0.38 -33.25 4.63
CA ALA A 306 -0.04 -34.49 3.97
C ALA A 306 -1.48 -34.88 4.36
N GLU A 307 -1.87 -34.71 5.63
CA GLU A 307 -3.24 -34.98 6.08
C GLU A 307 -4.26 -34.04 5.44
N ILE A 308 -3.93 -32.75 5.34
CA ILE A 308 -4.77 -31.76 4.67
C ILE A 308 -5.01 -32.20 3.22
N ILE A 309 -3.95 -32.57 2.50
CA ILE A 309 -4.06 -33.07 1.12
C ILE A 309 -4.96 -34.31 1.07
N ASN A 310 -4.75 -35.29 1.96
CA ASN A 310 -5.54 -36.53 1.97
C ASN A 310 -7.03 -36.26 2.19
N LEU A 311 -7.38 -35.34 3.09
CA LEU A 311 -8.76 -34.95 3.37
C LEU A 311 -9.41 -34.20 2.20
N LEU A 312 -8.64 -33.35 1.52
CA LEU A 312 -9.08 -32.74 0.27
C LEU A 312 -9.27 -33.81 -0.81
N GLU A 313 -8.37 -34.79 -0.95
CA GLU A 313 -8.51 -35.87 -1.95
C GLU A 313 -9.78 -36.71 -1.72
N SER A 314 -10.17 -36.98 -0.47
CA SER A 314 -11.35 -37.78 -0.17
C SER A 314 -12.70 -37.14 -0.54
N ASN A 315 -12.73 -35.81 -0.76
CA ASN A 315 -13.98 -35.05 -0.93
C ASN A 315 -14.35 -34.70 -2.37
N ASN A 316 -13.70 -35.30 -3.38
CA ASN A 316 -14.03 -35.22 -4.82
C ASN A 316 -14.50 -33.85 -5.35
N LEU A 317 -13.51 -33.07 -5.85
CA LEU A 317 -13.56 -31.86 -6.67
C LEU A 317 -13.41 -30.53 -5.91
N PHE A 318 -12.31 -29.84 -6.21
CA PHE A 318 -12.03 -28.46 -5.78
C PHE A 318 -11.69 -27.60 -7.00
N THR A 319 -11.97 -26.31 -6.91
CA THR A 319 -11.45 -25.32 -7.84
C THR A 319 -10.01 -24.95 -7.43
N LYS A 320 -9.16 -24.54 -8.37
CA LYS A 320 -7.81 -24.01 -8.02
C LYS A 320 -7.86 -22.77 -7.11
N LYS A 321 -9.00 -22.05 -7.08
CA LYS A 321 -9.25 -20.96 -6.12
C LYS A 321 -9.34 -21.46 -4.67
N ASP A 322 -9.87 -22.67 -4.45
CA ASP A 322 -9.94 -23.29 -3.12
C ASP A 322 -8.56 -23.65 -2.55
N ILE A 323 -7.59 -23.89 -3.45
CA ILE A 323 -6.22 -24.30 -3.11
C ILE A 323 -5.25 -23.11 -3.26
N HIS A 324 -5.75 -21.90 -3.53
CA HIS A 324 -4.93 -20.73 -3.88
C HIS A 324 -3.94 -20.34 -2.78
N HIS A 325 -4.32 -20.49 -1.51
CA HIS A 325 -3.43 -20.26 -0.37
C HIS A 325 -2.25 -21.25 -0.32
N PHE A 326 -2.42 -22.44 -0.89
CA PHE A 326 -1.44 -23.51 -0.87
C PHE A 326 -0.53 -23.52 -2.11
N ILE A 327 -1.00 -23.02 -3.27
CA ILE A 327 -0.30 -23.17 -4.57
C ILE A 327 -0.02 -21.83 -5.29
N LYS A 328 -0.46 -20.68 -4.75
CA LYS A 328 -0.07 -19.32 -5.17
C LYS A 328 -0.26 -19.02 -6.68
N GLU A 329 -1.29 -19.58 -7.33
CA GLU A 329 -1.64 -19.28 -8.74
C GLU A 329 -3.14 -19.15 -9.00
N LYS A 330 -3.51 -18.32 -9.98
CA LYS A 330 -4.89 -18.19 -10.51
C LYS A 330 -5.02 -18.99 -11.80
N ALA A 331 -5.85 -20.03 -11.81
CA ALA A 331 -6.31 -20.67 -13.04
C ALA A 331 -7.77 -21.13 -12.88
N GLN A 332 -8.48 -21.25 -14.01
CA GLN A 332 -9.89 -21.61 -14.07
C GLN A 332 -10.07 -23.14 -14.22
N GLY A 333 -11.04 -23.73 -13.50
CA GLY A 333 -11.44 -25.14 -13.64
C GLY A 333 -11.31 -26.01 -12.38
N MET A 334 -12.01 -27.15 -12.39
CA MET A 334 -11.87 -28.24 -11.42
C MET A 334 -10.73 -29.17 -11.85
N VAL A 335 -9.80 -29.48 -10.95
CA VAL A 335 -8.62 -30.33 -11.26
C VAL A 335 -8.39 -31.31 -10.11
N LYS A 336 -7.91 -32.53 -10.38
CA LYS A 336 -7.47 -33.45 -9.33
C LYS A 336 -6.24 -32.88 -8.64
N VAL A 337 -6.22 -32.86 -7.31
CA VAL A 337 -5.11 -32.33 -6.50
C VAL A 337 -3.78 -32.93 -6.98
N ARG A 338 -3.71 -34.26 -7.23
CA ARG A 338 -2.50 -34.92 -7.74
C ARG A 338 -2.04 -34.52 -9.14
N GLU A 339 -2.92 -34.04 -10.01
CA GLU A 339 -2.54 -33.56 -11.35
C GLU A 339 -1.86 -32.20 -11.26
N ILE A 340 -2.34 -31.30 -10.37
CA ILE A 340 -1.59 -30.11 -9.98
C ILE A 340 -0.29 -30.52 -9.29
N LEU A 341 -0.35 -31.59 -8.49
CA LEU A 341 0.84 -32.06 -7.77
C LEU A 341 1.89 -32.75 -8.66
N SER A 342 1.52 -33.24 -9.84
CA SER A 342 2.41 -33.99 -10.73
C SER A 342 2.88 -33.17 -11.93
N GLN A 343 2.05 -32.25 -12.45
CA GLN A 343 2.38 -31.38 -13.59
C GLN A 343 3.49 -30.36 -13.31
N LYS A 344 3.86 -30.13 -12.04
CA LYS A 344 4.79 -29.07 -11.63
C LYS A 344 6.13 -29.54 -11.07
N ASN A 345 6.52 -30.81 -11.22
CA ASN A 345 7.71 -31.36 -10.55
C ASN A 345 7.69 -31.00 -9.06
N ILE A 346 6.84 -31.66 -8.29
CA ILE A 346 6.68 -31.38 -6.85
C ILE A 346 7.82 -31.98 -6.00
N HIS A 347 9.04 -31.69 -6.42
CA HIS A 347 10.01 -31.16 -5.49
C HIS A 347 9.71 -29.69 -5.12
N PHE A 348 8.94 -28.95 -5.91
CA PHE A 348 8.60 -27.54 -5.65
C PHE A 348 7.67 -27.24 -4.45
N LEU A 349 6.83 -28.17 -3.95
CA LEU A 349 6.16 -28.00 -2.63
C LEU A 349 7.07 -28.42 -1.46
N TYR A 350 8.17 -29.12 -1.75
CA TYR A 350 9.23 -29.42 -0.79
C TYR A 350 10.33 -28.33 -0.77
N ASP A 351 10.40 -27.46 -1.79
CA ASP A 351 11.55 -26.57 -2.03
C ASP A 351 11.26 -25.06 -2.00
N ARG A 352 10.00 -24.62 -1.83
CA ARG A 352 9.77 -23.33 -1.14
C ARG A 352 9.76 -23.57 0.37
N LYS A 353 10.92 -23.93 0.89
CA LYS A 353 11.20 -24.00 2.33
C LYS A 353 10.94 -22.66 3.07
N ASN A 354 10.76 -21.53 2.37
CA ASN A 354 10.83 -20.18 2.97
C ASN A 354 9.50 -19.45 3.26
N ASP A 355 8.31 -19.97 2.92
CA ASP A 355 7.10 -19.11 2.97
C ASP A 355 6.12 -19.40 4.13
N ILE A 356 6.32 -20.45 4.95
CA ILE A 356 5.33 -20.81 5.98
C ILE A 356 5.89 -20.76 7.42
N PRO A 357 7.07 -21.33 7.75
CA PRO A 357 7.69 -21.08 9.05
C PRO A 357 8.38 -19.71 9.09
N GLN A 358 9.25 -19.41 8.12
CA GLN A 358 10.03 -18.16 8.08
C GLN A 358 9.12 -16.92 8.01
N LYS A 359 8.16 -16.89 7.09
CA LYS A 359 7.21 -15.77 7.00
C LYS A 359 6.40 -15.59 8.30
N TRP A 360 5.97 -16.67 8.95
CA TRP A 360 5.27 -16.60 10.24
C TRP A 360 6.18 -16.06 11.35
N ILE A 361 7.46 -16.42 11.33
CA ILE A 361 8.46 -15.94 12.29
C ILE A 361 8.84 -14.50 12.03
N GLU A 362 8.95 -14.08 10.77
CA GLU A 362 9.15 -12.69 10.37
C GLU A 362 7.91 -11.84 10.70
N ASP A 363 6.70 -12.37 10.50
CA ASP A 363 5.44 -11.71 10.85
C ASP A 363 5.28 -11.57 12.37
N ILE A 364 5.69 -12.58 13.16
CA ILE A 364 5.78 -12.48 14.61
C ILE A 364 6.94 -11.58 15.03
N ALA A 365 8.11 -11.63 14.39
CA ALA A 365 9.29 -10.90 14.85
C ALA A 365 9.27 -9.42 14.46
N GLN A 366 8.63 -9.05 13.35
CA GLN A 366 8.72 -7.70 12.76
C GLN A 366 7.40 -6.93 12.77
N VAL A 367 6.24 -7.58 12.92
CA VAL A 367 4.91 -6.97 13.11
C VAL A 367 4.75 -5.66 12.32
N LYS A 368 4.83 -5.76 10.99
CA LYS A 368 4.54 -4.62 10.09
C LYS A 368 3.04 -4.59 9.82
N PHE A 369 2.28 -3.94 10.69
CA PHE A 369 0.88 -3.63 10.39
C PHE A 369 0.82 -2.36 9.56
N ASN A 370 0.00 -2.37 8.51
CA ASN A 370 -0.32 -1.15 7.79
C ASN A 370 -1.24 -0.31 8.69
N ASP A 371 -0.69 0.77 9.26
CA ASP A 371 -1.33 1.58 10.30
C ASP A 371 -2.70 2.12 9.87
N SER A 372 -2.92 2.39 8.58
CA SER A 372 -4.21 2.93 8.10
C SER A 372 -5.36 1.91 8.22
N ILE A 373 -5.11 0.65 7.85
CA ILE A 373 -6.11 -0.43 7.93
C ILE A 373 -6.42 -0.76 9.38
N PHE A 374 -5.38 -0.79 10.23
CA PHE A 374 -5.51 -1.04 11.67
C PHE A 374 -6.41 0.00 12.35
N ILE A 375 -6.22 1.27 12.00
CA ILE A 375 -6.88 2.38 12.69
C ILE A 375 -8.32 2.54 12.21
N ARG A 376 -8.59 2.33 10.92
CA ARG A 376 -9.96 2.24 10.39
C ARG A 376 -10.79 1.16 11.11
N GLU A 377 -10.20 0.00 11.37
CA GLU A 377 -10.87 -1.11 12.08
C GLU A 377 -10.98 -0.88 13.59
N ALA A 378 -10.12 -0.05 14.20
CA ALA A 378 -10.15 0.30 15.62
C ALA A 378 -11.13 1.43 15.96
N ILE A 379 -11.42 2.34 15.01
CA ILE A 379 -12.33 3.50 15.18
C ILE A 379 -13.78 3.13 14.92
N ARG A 380 -14.03 2.16 14.04
CA ARG A 380 -15.35 1.57 13.87
C ARG A 380 -15.86 1.12 15.25
N PRO A 381 -17.14 1.37 15.62
CA PRO A 381 -17.67 0.95 16.92
C PRO A 381 -17.32 -0.51 17.15
N LEU A 382 -16.62 -0.82 18.24
CA LEU A 382 -16.06 -2.14 18.57
C LEU A 382 -17.04 -3.30 18.27
N HIS A 383 -18.34 -3.06 18.41
CA HIS A 383 -19.42 -3.99 18.08
C HIS A 383 -19.48 -4.40 16.59
N GLU A 384 -19.16 -3.53 15.62
CA GLU A 384 -19.07 -3.89 14.20
C GLU A 384 -17.77 -4.62 13.86
N THR A 385 -16.63 -4.24 14.46
CA THR A 385 -15.37 -4.97 14.31
C THR A 385 -15.50 -6.39 14.88
N VAL A 386 -16.21 -6.54 16.00
CA VAL A 386 -16.56 -7.84 16.62
C VAL A 386 -17.61 -8.60 15.79
N LYS A 387 -18.62 -7.93 15.22
CA LYS A 387 -19.56 -8.55 14.25
C LYS A 387 -18.84 -9.05 13.00
N ASN A 388 -17.92 -8.25 12.44
CA ASN A 388 -17.10 -8.62 11.31
C ASN A 388 -16.18 -9.78 11.67
N ILE A 389 -15.58 -9.81 12.86
CA ILE A 389 -14.77 -10.95 13.32
C ILE A 389 -15.60 -12.25 13.43
N GLY A 390 -16.84 -12.18 13.95
CA GLY A 390 -17.78 -13.31 13.91
C GLY A 390 -18.16 -13.70 12.48
N TYR A 391 -18.31 -12.73 11.58
CA TYR A 391 -18.62 -12.93 10.16
C TYR A 391 -17.57 -13.78 9.43
N TYR A 392 -16.29 -13.70 9.83
CA TYR A 392 -15.18 -14.46 9.23
C TYR A 392 -15.25 -15.96 9.54
N LEU A 393 -15.85 -16.35 10.67
CA LEU A 393 -16.13 -17.76 11.01
C LEU A 393 -17.47 -18.24 10.46
N ILE A 394 -18.46 -17.36 10.39
CA ILE A 394 -19.80 -17.67 9.84
C ILE A 394 -19.76 -17.84 8.31
N HIS A 395 -18.83 -17.18 7.60
CA HIS A 395 -18.73 -17.31 6.14
C HIS A 395 -17.82 -18.45 5.66
N THR A 396 -17.15 -19.17 6.56
CA THR A 396 -16.65 -20.51 6.25
C THR A 396 -17.73 -21.58 6.34
N SER A 397 -18.89 -21.30 6.97
CA SER A 397 -19.97 -22.27 7.19
C SER A 397 -21.16 -22.18 6.22
N ARG A 398 -21.17 -21.26 5.24
CA ARG A 398 -22.08 -21.35 4.08
C ARG A 398 -21.47 -22.19 2.97
N PHE A 399 -21.12 -23.43 3.30
CA PHE A 399 -20.74 -24.47 2.34
C PHE A 399 -21.92 -25.40 2.06
N THR A 400 -23.07 -24.86 1.67
CA THR A 400 -24.09 -25.65 0.98
C THR A 400 -24.77 -24.80 -0.11
N GLN A 401 -24.64 -25.27 -1.36
CA GLN A 401 -25.40 -24.95 -2.58
C GLN A 401 -24.82 -24.07 -3.70
N THR A 402 -23.74 -23.29 -3.56
CA THR A 402 -23.31 -22.39 -4.68
C THR A 402 -21.82 -22.39 -5.08
N GLY A 403 -20.99 -23.33 -4.61
CA GLY A 403 -19.64 -23.50 -5.18
C GLY A 403 -18.70 -22.29 -5.00
N HIS A 404 -18.74 -21.63 -3.85
CA HIS A 404 -17.85 -20.51 -3.53
C HIS A 404 -16.68 -20.93 -2.63
N SER A 405 -15.48 -20.83 -3.22
CA SER A 405 -14.14 -20.59 -2.66
C SER A 405 -13.91 -20.72 -1.14
N LEU A 406 -12.98 -21.60 -0.78
CA LEU A 406 -12.31 -21.81 0.52
C LEU A 406 -11.53 -20.57 1.04
N HIS A 407 -12.18 -19.40 1.13
CA HIS A 407 -11.45 -18.13 1.11
C HIS A 407 -10.88 -17.63 2.43
N ARG A 408 -11.11 -18.26 3.59
CA ARG A 408 -10.56 -17.75 4.86
C ARG A 408 -10.18 -18.86 5.85
N THR A 409 -9.07 -19.55 5.59
CA THR A 409 -8.40 -20.35 6.62
C THR A 409 -8.01 -19.42 7.78
N ILE A 410 -8.54 -19.68 8.97
CA ILE A 410 -8.07 -19.00 10.19
C ILE A 410 -6.72 -19.62 10.52
N THR A 411 -5.66 -18.90 10.20
CA THR A 411 -4.29 -19.27 10.58
C THR A 411 -3.99 -18.74 11.98
N THR A 412 -2.97 -19.30 12.62
CA THR A 412 -2.43 -18.78 13.88
C THR A 412 -2.03 -17.30 13.77
N GLN A 413 -1.61 -16.84 12.58
CA GLN A 413 -1.35 -15.43 12.29
C GLN A 413 -2.61 -14.58 12.35
N ASN A 414 -3.72 -15.04 11.76
CA ASN A 414 -5.00 -14.34 11.82
C ASN A 414 -5.49 -14.22 13.27
N ILE A 415 -5.32 -15.27 14.08
CA ILE A 415 -5.67 -15.25 15.51
C ILE A 415 -4.79 -14.25 16.27
N LEU A 416 -3.48 -14.32 16.08
CA LEU A 416 -2.53 -13.42 16.73
C LEU A 416 -2.81 -11.95 16.38
N TYR A 417 -3.10 -11.67 15.11
CA TYR A 417 -3.48 -10.33 14.66
C TYR A 417 -4.73 -9.81 15.36
N LYS A 418 -5.73 -10.69 15.57
CA LYS A 418 -6.97 -10.32 16.27
C LYS A 418 -6.75 -10.13 17.77
N ILE A 419 -5.95 -10.97 18.41
CA ILE A 419 -5.57 -10.78 19.82
C ILE A 419 -4.81 -9.46 19.96
N TYR A 420 -3.84 -9.19 19.08
CA TYR A 420 -3.11 -7.92 19.03
C TYR A 420 -4.03 -6.71 18.92
N LEU A 421 -5.00 -6.75 18.00
CA LEU A 421 -5.97 -5.67 17.81
C LEU A 421 -6.77 -5.41 19.08
N ILE A 422 -7.22 -6.47 19.76
CA ILE A 422 -8.02 -6.37 20.99
C ILE A 422 -7.17 -5.85 22.15
N GLU A 423 -5.96 -6.40 22.36
CA GLU A 423 -5.05 -5.93 23.41
C GLU A 423 -4.64 -4.47 23.18
N THR A 424 -4.45 -4.09 21.92
CA THR A 424 -4.12 -2.73 21.54
C THR A 424 -5.27 -1.78 21.80
N TYR A 425 -6.49 -2.19 21.46
CA TYR A 425 -7.70 -1.47 21.83
C TYR A 425 -7.83 -1.33 23.36
N GLN A 426 -7.66 -2.40 24.14
CA GLN A 426 -7.75 -2.35 25.60
C GLN A 426 -6.70 -1.42 26.22
N SER A 427 -5.46 -1.47 25.74
CA SER A 427 -4.37 -0.62 26.24
C SER A 427 -4.53 0.84 25.86
N LEU A 428 -4.95 1.12 24.62
CA LEU A 428 -5.11 2.49 24.13
C LEU A 428 -6.31 3.16 24.77
N LEU A 429 -7.43 2.45 24.91
CA LEU A 429 -8.71 3.05 25.26
C LEU A 429 -9.06 2.91 26.73
N LYS A 430 -8.46 1.92 27.41
CA LYS A 430 -8.80 1.57 28.80
C LYS A 430 -10.30 1.31 29.02
N ILE A 431 -11.03 0.99 27.94
CA ILE A 431 -12.45 0.63 27.96
C ILE A 431 -12.55 -0.89 28.16
N PRO A 432 -13.35 -1.37 29.13
CA PRO A 432 -13.59 -2.80 29.29
C PRO A 432 -14.33 -3.37 28.07
N LEU A 433 -13.96 -4.58 27.66
CA LEU A 433 -14.68 -5.29 26.62
C LEU A 433 -16.08 -5.66 27.13
N ASP A 434 -17.08 -5.60 26.25
CA ASP A 434 -18.39 -6.18 26.57
C ASP A 434 -18.28 -7.70 26.72
N GLU A 435 -19.25 -8.31 27.42
CA GLU A 435 -19.21 -9.72 27.79
C GLU A 435 -19.01 -10.66 26.59
N LYS A 436 -19.64 -10.37 25.45
CA LYS A 436 -19.54 -11.21 24.26
C LYS A 436 -18.16 -11.10 23.62
N THR A 437 -17.60 -9.90 23.57
CA THR A 437 -16.25 -9.63 23.06
C THR A 437 -15.18 -10.24 23.98
N GLN A 438 -15.38 -10.17 25.30
CA GLN A 438 -14.50 -10.79 26.28
C GLN A 438 -14.47 -12.31 26.12
N GLN A 439 -15.63 -12.97 26.02
CA GLN A 439 -15.72 -14.41 25.76
C GLN A 439 -14.99 -14.83 24.46
N TRP A 440 -15.10 -14.01 23.42
CA TRP A 440 -14.41 -14.25 22.16
C TRP A 440 -12.90 -14.07 22.26
N TYR A 441 -12.45 -13.00 22.93
CA TYR A 441 -11.05 -12.76 23.22
C TYR A 441 -10.44 -13.91 24.03
N ASP A 442 -11.15 -14.41 25.04
CA ASP A 442 -10.72 -15.56 25.83
C ASP A 442 -10.64 -16.84 24.98
N CYS A 443 -11.57 -17.02 24.03
CA CYS A 443 -11.54 -18.12 23.08
C CYS A 443 -10.32 -18.04 22.13
N LEU A 444 -10.03 -16.86 21.57
CA LEU A 444 -8.85 -16.64 20.74
C LEU A 444 -7.56 -16.92 21.50
N ASN A 445 -7.46 -16.46 22.76
CA ASN A 445 -6.32 -16.75 23.62
C ASN A 445 -6.18 -18.25 23.88
N GLN A 446 -7.26 -18.97 24.20
CA GLN A 446 -7.21 -20.43 24.40
C GLN A 446 -6.75 -21.16 23.13
N LEU A 447 -7.27 -20.78 21.96
CA LEU A 447 -6.84 -21.35 20.69
C LEU A 447 -5.36 -21.08 20.44
N PHE A 448 -4.88 -19.87 20.67
CA PHE A 448 -3.48 -19.51 20.46
C PHE A 448 -2.55 -20.23 21.47
N GLU A 449 -2.91 -20.25 22.75
CA GLU A 449 -2.11 -20.82 23.83
C GLU A 449 -2.05 -22.33 23.79
N HIS A 450 -3.15 -22.99 23.40
CA HIS A 450 -3.27 -24.44 23.48
C HIS A 450 -3.23 -25.15 22.13
N CYS A 451 -3.48 -24.46 21.02
CA CYS A 451 -3.34 -25.05 19.69
C CYS A 451 -2.03 -24.57 19.03
N GLY A 452 -1.45 -25.44 18.21
CA GLY A 452 -0.37 -25.08 17.30
C GLY A 452 -0.94 -24.46 16.03
N TRP A 453 -0.39 -24.84 14.88
CA TRP A 453 -1.06 -24.56 13.62
C TRP A 453 -2.27 -25.46 13.48
N PHE A 454 -3.41 -24.90 13.13
CA PHE A 454 -4.59 -25.71 12.88
C PHE A 454 -5.37 -25.23 11.67
N ILE A 455 -6.08 -26.15 11.04
CA ILE A 455 -7.03 -25.85 9.96
C ILE A 455 -8.39 -26.38 10.40
N PRO A 456 -9.37 -25.49 10.61
CA PRO A 456 -10.74 -25.89 10.90
C PRO A 456 -11.50 -26.24 9.62
N PHE A 457 -12.20 -27.37 9.62
CA PHE A 457 -13.27 -27.75 8.69
C PHE A 457 -14.58 -27.99 9.49
N GLU A 458 -15.72 -28.13 8.83
CA GLU A 458 -17.03 -28.27 9.50
C GLU A 458 -17.05 -29.42 10.52
N ASP A 459 -16.59 -30.61 10.13
CA ASP A 459 -16.62 -31.81 10.98
C ASP A 459 -15.24 -32.28 11.45
N VAL A 460 -14.16 -31.66 10.96
CA VAL A 460 -12.78 -32.09 11.25
C VAL A 460 -11.91 -30.85 11.51
N CYS A 461 -11.02 -30.92 12.50
CA CYS A 461 -9.99 -29.90 12.71
C CYS A 461 -8.63 -30.58 12.76
N ILE A 462 -7.69 -30.18 11.91
CA ILE A 462 -6.36 -30.79 11.84
C ILE A 462 -5.37 -29.86 12.52
N VAL A 463 -4.69 -30.36 13.56
CA VAL A 463 -3.75 -29.61 14.40
C VAL A 463 -2.34 -30.15 14.20
N CYS A 464 -1.38 -29.26 14.00
CA CYS A 464 0.04 -29.54 13.96
C CYS A 464 0.66 -29.24 15.33
N ASP A 465 1.53 -30.12 15.78
CA ASP A 465 2.39 -29.87 16.93
C ASP A 465 3.31 -28.68 16.68
N ARG A 466 3.72 -28.06 17.78
CA ARG A 466 4.70 -26.98 17.75
C ARG A 466 6.12 -27.55 17.61
N PRO A 467 7.06 -26.79 17.03
CA PRO A 467 8.47 -27.13 17.13
C PRO A 467 8.89 -27.34 18.59
N SER A 468 9.70 -28.33 18.89
CA SER A 468 10.38 -28.48 20.18
C SER A 468 11.60 -27.56 20.31
N LYS A 469 12.21 -27.18 19.18
CA LYS A 469 13.36 -26.27 19.11
C LYS A 469 13.15 -25.19 18.06
N PHE A 470 13.67 -24.01 18.37
CA PHE A 470 13.57 -22.82 17.56
C PHE A 470 14.78 -21.90 17.76
N SER A 471 15.49 -21.51 16.70
CA SER A 471 16.73 -20.72 16.78
C SER A 471 16.76 -19.54 15.81
N LEU A 472 17.20 -18.38 16.33
CA LEU A 472 17.34 -17.12 15.59
C LEU A 472 18.74 -16.53 15.78
N ASP A 473 19.22 -15.75 14.80
CA ASP A 473 20.41 -14.92 14.94
C ASP A 473 20.12 -13.57 15.64
N SER A 474 21.16 -12.73 15.79
CA SER A 474 21.05 -11.40 16.42
C SER A 474 20.14 -10.42 15.68
N GLU A 475 19.82 -10.69 14.41
CA GLU A 475 18.91 -9.90 13.58
C GLU A 475 17.49 -10.50 13.57
N SER A 476 17.20 -11.47 14.45
CA SER A 476 15.93 -12.21 14.49
C SER A 476 15.60 -12.99 13.22
N ARG A 477 16.61 -13.43 12.45
CA ARG A 477 16.42 -14.33 11.30
C ARG A 477 16.60 -15.78 11.74
N LEU A 478 15.89 -16.72 11.12
CA LEU A 478 16.09 -18.16 11.34
C LEU A 478 17.54 -18.56 11.06
N HIS A 479 18.20 -19.17 12.04
CA HIS A 479 19.60 -19.54 11.90
C HIS A 479 20.02 -20.62 12.91
N ALA A 480 20.73 -21.64 12.44
CA ALA A 480 21.47 -22.60 13.23
C ALA A 480 22.62 -23.22 12.41
N GLU A 481 23.67 -23.69 13.08
CA GLU A 481 24.90 -24.17 12.44
C GLU A 481 25.16 -25.65 12.78
N GLY A 482 25.04 -26.53 11.78
CA GLY A 482 25.21 -27.98 11.97
C GLY A 482 24.06 -28.67 12.70
N GLU A 483 22.94 -27.98 12.87
CA GLU A 483 21.75 -28.50 13.53
C GLU A 483 20.48 -27.80 13.02
N PRO A 484 19.27 -28.36 13.24
CA PRO A 484 18.04 -27.75 12.77
C PRO A 484 17.77 -26.42 13.48
N ALA A 485 17.46 -25.38 12.71
CA ALA A 485 16.96 -24.11 13.24
C ALA A 485 15.53 -24.24 13.77
N ILE A 486 14.75 -25.18 13.22
CA ILE A 486 13.45 -25.61 13.72
C ILE A 486 13.48 -27.11 13.86
N GLN A 487 13.10 -27.65 15.02
CA GLN A 487 12.99 -29.10 15.23
C GLN A 487 11.65 -29.43 15.85
N PHE A 488 11.04 -30.56 15.47
CA PHE A 488 9.81 -31.10 16.04
C PHE A 488 10.12 -32.27 16.99
N ALA A 489 9.16 -32.63 17.84
CA ALA A 489 9.33 -33.68 18.84
C ALA A 489 9.61 -35.07 18.24
N ASP A 490 9.17 -35.31 17.00
CA ASP A 490 9.43 -36.55 16.26
C ASP A 490 10.79 -36.58 15.53
N GLY A 491 11.62 -35.55 15.73
CA GLY A 491 12.95 -35.44 15.13
C GLY A 491 12.97 -34.75 13.77
N TYR A 492 11.82 -34.41 13.18
CA TYR A 492 11.78 -33.66 11.92
C TYR A 492 12.43 -32.27 12.09
N GLY A 493 13.43 -31.96 11.27
CA GLY A 493 14.23 -30.75 11.35
C GLY A 493 14.18 -29.90 10.09
N LEU A 494 14.18 -28.58 10.25
CA LEU A 494 14.38 -27.62 9.16
C LEU A 494 15.62 -26.78 9.44
N TYR A 495 16.48 -26.66 8.44
CA TYR A 495 17.78 -26.02 8.54
C TYR A 495 17.74 -24.66 7.88
N TYR A 496 18.33 -23.67 8.54
CA TYR A 496 18.38 -22.29 8.05
C TYR A 496 19.71 -21.65 8.42
N TYR A 497 20.19 -20.79 7.54
CA TYR A 497 21.38 -19.99 7.76
C TYR A 497 21.09 -18.52 7.42
N ARG A 498 21.02 -17.66 8.44
CA ARG A 498 20.76 -16.21 8.31
C ARG A 498 19.51 -15.90 7.49
N GLY A 499 18.43 -16.65 7.74
CA GLY A 499 17.14 -16.50 7.07
C GLY A 499 17.02 -17.25 5.74
N VAL A 500 18.06 -17.95 5.27
CA VAL A 500 17.97 -18.77 4.05
C VAL A 500 17.81 -20.24 4.42
N ALA A 501 16.74 -20.89 3.97
CA ALA A 501 16.59 -22.33 4.20
C ALA A 501 17.66 -23.15 3.48
N LEU A 502 18.17 -24.16 4.18
CA LEU A 502 19.19 -25.08 3.68
C LEU A 502 18.59 -26.47 3.41
N PRO A 503 19.00 -27.14 2.31
CA PRO A 503 18.96 -28.60 2.19
C PRO A 503 19.60 -29.31 3.39
N GLU A 504 19.10 -30.48 3.76
CA GLU A 504 19.64 -31.29 4.88
C GLU A 504 21.13 -31.59 4.69
N LYS A 505 21.55 -31.92 3.46
CA LYS A 505 22.96 -32.13 3.06
C LYS A 505 23.92 -31.00 3.48
N TYR A 506 23.43 -29.77 3.64
CA TYR A 506 24.22 -28.62 4.09
C TYR A 506 23.95 -28.28 5.54
N GLY A 507 22.69 -28.35 5.98
CA GLY A 507 22.28 -27.95 7.32
C GLY A 507 22.77 -28.86 8.45
N GLU A 508 22.93 -30.16 8.20
CA GLU A 508 23.46 -31.13 9.19
C GLU A 508 24.95 -30.97 9.45
N VAL A 509 25.65 -30.24 8.59
CA VAL A 509 27.09 -30.05 8.66
C VAL A 509 27.35 -28.63 9.14
N HIS A 510 28.22 -28.48 10.14
CA HIS A 510 28.62 -27.15 10.61
C HIS A 510 29.32 -26.39 9.46
N PRO A 511 29.09 -25.06 9.27
CA PRO A 511 29.69 -24.27 8.19
C PRO A 511 31.21 -24.42 8.03
N ASN A 512 31.94 -24.52 9.14
CA ASN A 512 33.39 -24.78 9.15
C ASN A 512 33.81 -26.09 8.45
N GLN A 513 32.89 -27.06 8.29
CA GLN A 513 33.11 -28.33 7.61
C GLN A 513 32.47 -28.37 6.21
N TRP A 514 31.84 -27.29 5.76
CA TRP A 514 31.31 -27.21 4.40
C TRP A 514 32.44 -27.30 3.37
N GLN A 515 32.18 -28.05 2.30
CA GLN A 515 33.19 -28.38 1.29
C GLN A 515 33.04 -27.46 0.09
N ALA A 516 34.11 -26.80 -0.34
CA ALA A 516 34.05 -25.86 -1.46
C ALA A 516 33.52 -26.51 -2.76
N LYS A 517 33.80 -27.80 -2.97
CA LYS A 517 33.30 -28.58 -4.14
C LYS A 517 31.77 -28.58 -4.28
N TRP A 518 31.02 -28.32 -3.21
CA TRP A 518 29.55 -28.23 -3.30
C TRP A 518 29.09 -27.09 -4.21
N LEU A 519 29.88 -26.02 -4.35
CA LEU A 519 29.62 -24.91 -5.27
C LEU A 519 29.53 -25.34 -6.73
N LEU A 520 30.30 -26.36 -7.12
CA LEU A 520 30.35 -26.87 -8.49
C LEU A 520 29.04 -27.56 -8.89
N SER A 521 28.34 -28.17 -7.92
CA SER A 521 27.13 -28.96 -8.15
C SER A 521 25.82 -28.24 -7.80
N GLU A 522 25.87 -27.20 -6.97
CA GLU A 522 24.67 -26.51 -6.49
C GLU A 522 24.19 -25.50 -7.51
N ASN A 523 22.98 -25.63 -8.06
CA ASN A 523 22.49 -24.75 -9.13
C ASN A 523 21.65 -23.57 -8.63
N ASN A 524 21.17 -23.62 -7.39
CA ASN A 524 20.38 -22.55 -6.81
C ASN A 524 21.29 -21.35 -6.47
N THR A 525 21.01 -20.19 -7.10
CA THR A 525 21.80 -18.96 -6.95
C THR A 525 21.88 -18.48 -5.49
N GLU A 526 20.79 -18.61 -4.74
CA GLU A 526 20.72 -18.15 -3.36
C GLU A 526 21.49 -19.08 -2.41
N LEU A 527 21.42 -20.40 -2.63
CA LEU A 527 22.24 -21.37 -1.89
C LEU A 527 23.73 -21.22 -2.22
N ARG A 528 24.08 -20.98 -3.49
CA ARG A 528 25.47 -20.68 -3.89
C ARG A 528 25.99 -19.44 -3.14
N ARG A 529 25.20 -18.37 -3.06
CA ARG A 529 25.57 -17.15 -2.31
C ARG A 529 25.88 -17.46 -0.85
N ILE A 530 25.04 -18.25 -0.17
CA ILE A 530 25.25 -18.65 1.22
C ILE A 530 26.47 -19.55 1.39
N LEU A 531 26.67 -20.54 0.51
CA LEU A 531 27.85 -21.40 0.52
C LEU A 531 29.14 -20.57 0.37
N ILE A 532 29.16 -19.61 -0.56
CA ILE A 532 30.31 -18.72 -0.77
C ILE A 532 30.60 -17.91 0.50
N GLN A 533 29.56 -17.30 1.09
CA GLN A 533 29.70 -16.48 2.29
C GLN A 533 30.19 -17.27 3.50
N ALA A 534 29.68 -18.49 3.70
CA ALA A 534 29.96 -19.29 4.88
C ALA A 534 31.27 -20.09 4.79
N ILE A 535 31.62 -20.62 3.62
CA ILE A 535 32.91 -21.31 3.41
C ILE A 535 34.06 -20.29 3.46
N GLY A 536 33.82 -19.10 2.91
CA GLY A 536 34.77 -18.00 2.87
C GLY A 536 35.72 -18.07 1.68
N TYR A 537 36.11 -16.88 1.20
CA TYR A 537 36.92 -16.72 -0.01
C TYR A 537 38.21 -17.56 -0.01
N ASN A 538 39.03 -17.47 1.04
CA ASN A 538 40.34 -18.13 1.07
C ASN A 538 40.22 -19.66 0.93
N ARG A 539 39.29 -20.28 1.67
CA ARG A 539 39.07 -21.73 1.59
C ARG A 539 38.56 -22.16 0.23
N ILE A 540 37.72 -21.34 -0.42
CA ILE A 540 37.24 -21.63 -1.78
C ILE A 540 38.42 -21.60 -2.77
N CYS A 541 39.29 -20.59 -2.68
CA CYS A 541 40.47 -20.49 -3.52
C CYS A 541 41.41 -21.69 -3.34
N ASP A 542 41.68 -22.07 -2.10
CA ASP A 542 42.59 -23.16 -1.76
C ASP A 542 42.02 -24.54 -2.15
N GLU A 543 40.78 -24.84 -1.77
CA GLU A 543 40.15 -26.15 -1.98
C GLU A 543 39.77 -26.41 -3.44
N LEU A 544 39.47 -25.36 -4.22
CA LEU A 544 39.08 -25.47 -5.63
C LEU A 544 40.17 -25.05 -6.61
N GLN A 545 41.37 -24.73 -6.11
CA GLN A 545 42.50 -24.29 -6.93
C GLN A 545 42.11 -23.12 -7.86
N ALA A 546 41.47 -22.10 -7.29
CA ALA A 546 40.99 -20.96 -8.08
C ALA A 546 42.16 -20.20 -8.71
N ILE A 547 41.97 -19.78 -9.95
CA ILE A 547 42.94 -19.03 -10.75
C ILE A 547 42.53 -17.56 -10.72
N GLN A 548 43.43 -16.68 -10.28
CA GLN A 548 43.21 -15.25 -10.38
C GLN A 548 43.31 -14.80 -11.84
N LEU A 549 42.23 -14.21 -12.37
CA LEU A 549 42.15 -13.72 -13.74
C LEU A 549 42.64 -12.27 -13.87
N ASP A 550 42.22 -11.41 -12.95
CA ASP A 550 42.50 -9.98 -12.97
C ASP A 550 42.31 -9.39 -11.57
N SER A 551 42.95 -8.25 -11.29
CA SER A 551 42.70 -7.46 -10.08
C SER A 551 42.67 -5.98 -10.42
N PHE A 552 41.73 -5.27 -9.80
CA PHE A 552 41.57 -3.83 -9.96
C PHE A 552 41.23 -3.22 -8.61
N ARG A 553 42.13 -2.40 -8.04
CA ARG A 553 41.96 -1.80 -6.71
C ARG A 553 41.63 -2.85 -5.63
N GLU A 554 40.54 -2.69 -4.90
CA GLU A 554 40.01 -3.63 -3.89
C GLU A 554 39.24 -4.84 -4.47
N TYR A 555 39.22 -4.99 -5.80
CA TYR A 555 38.50 -6.05 -6.51
C TYR A 555 39.44 -7.12 -7.06
N ASP A 556 39.20 -8.37 -6.69
CA ASP A 556 39.91 -9.54 -7.27
C ASP A 556 38.93 -10.39 -8.06
N LEU A 557 39.26 -10.70 -9.32
CA LEU A 557 38.50 -11.61 -10.15
C LEU A 557 39.18 -12.97 -10.18
N ILE A 558 38.47 -14.02 -9.77
CA ILE A 558 38.97 -15.39 -9.78
C ILE A 558 38.07 -16.30 -10.62
N LYS A 559 38.67 -17.33 -11.19
CA LYS A 559 38.01 -18.38 -11.95
C LYS A 559 38.26 -19.73 -11.30
N ILE A 560 37.20 -20.52 -11.21
CA ILE A 560 37.24 -21.91 -10.82
C ILE A 560 36.85 -22.72 -12.05
N ASP A 561 37.82 -23.43 -12.61
CA ASP A 561 37.57 -24.37 -13.70
C ASP A 561 36.92 -25.63 -13.13
N ALA A 562 35.63 -25.80 -13.40
CA ALA A 562 34.96 -27.07 -13.20
C ALA A 562 35.38 -28.04 -14.32
N ASN A 563 35.27 -29.35 -14.10
CA ASN A 563 35.57 -30.36 -15.13
C ASN A 563 34.90 -30.03 -16.48
N ALA A 564 35.44 -30.56 -17.58
CA ALA A 564 35.13 -30.17 -18.97
C ALA A 564 33.63 -30.07 -19.37
N ASP A 565 32.72 -30.69 -18.61
CA ASP A 565 31.28 -30.69 -18.87
C ASP A 565 30.48 -29.67 -18.01
N VAL A 566 31.14 -28.82 -17.22
CA VAL A 566 30.51 -27.83 -16.33
C VAL A 566 31.05 -26.43 -16.62
N GLU A 567 30.16 -25.45 -16.76
CA GLU A 567 30.49 -24.04 -16.97
C GLU A 567 31.40 -23.50 -15.84
N PRO A 568 32.50 -22.78 -16.15
CA PRO A 568 33.40 -22.26 -15.14
C PRO A 568 32.71 -21.26 -14.22
N ILE A 569 33.11 -21.25 -12.95
CA ILE A 569 32.58 -20.30 -11.96
C ILE A 569 33.55 -19.14 -11.85
N VAL A 570 33.09 -17.93 -12.20
CA VAL A 570 33.87 -16.70 -12.03
C VAL A 570 33.31 -15.93 -10.84
N LEU A 571 34.17 -15.57 -9.88
CA LEU A 571 33.83 -14.84 -8.68
C LEU A 571 34.59 -13.51 -8.63
N LEU A 572 33.87 -12.44 -8.33
CA LEU A 572 34.40 -11.13 -8.00
C LEU A 572 34.44 -10.98 -6.49
N LYS A 573 35.63 -10.87 -5.91
CA LYS A 573 35.84 -10.47 -4.52
C LYS A 573 35.97 -8.96 -4.45
N MET A 574 35.42 -8.39 -3.39
CA MET A 574 35.43 -6.97 -3.05
C MET A 574 35.70 -6.85 -1.54
N ILE A 575 36.55 -5.91 -1.13
CA ILE A 575 36.70 -5.56 0.29
C ILE A 575 36.05 -4.20 0.51
N CYS A 576 35.02 -4.16 1.36
CA CYS A 576 34.38 -2.90 1.75
C CYS A 576 35.40 -2.04 2.52
N PRO A 577 35.78 -0.84 2.03
CA PRO A 577 36.84 -0.04 2.65
C PRO A 577 36.51 0.42 4.08
N SER A 578 35.22 0.68 4.36
CA SER A 578 34.76 1.22 5.65
C SER A 578 34.61 0.15 6.74
N THR A 579 34.32 -1.09 6.37
CA THR A 579 34.06 -2.18 7.32
C THR A 579 35.13 -3.28 7.31
N GLY A 580 35.99 -3.31 6.29
CA GLY A 580 36.91 -4.40 6.02
C GLY A 580 36.22 -5.71 5.61
N TYR A 581 34.88 -5.71 5.45
CA TYR A 581 34.12 -6.91 5.14
C TYR A 581 34.35 -7.35 3.68
N THR A 582 34.60 -8.65 3.48
CA THR A 582 34.82 -9.23 2.16
C THR A 582 33.51 -9.69 1.55
N HIS A 583 33.10 -9.06 0.45
CA HIS A 583 32.00 -9.51 -0.39
C HIS A 583 32.54 -10.35 -1.54
N VAL A 584 31.85 -11.45 -1.86
CA VAL A 584 32.18 -12.29 -3.00
C VAL A 584 30.91 -12.55 -3.79
N LEU A 585 30.92 -12.19 -5.07
CA LEU A 585 29.77 -12.25 -5.96
C LEU A 585 30.12 -13.09 -7.19
N ARG A 586 29.18 -13.91 -7.66
CA ARG A 586 29.33 -14.60 -8.95
C ARG A 586 29.05 -13.61 -10.07
N VAL A 587 29.92 -13.59 -11.07
CA VAL A 587 29.77 -12.78 -12.28
C VAL A 587 29.68 -13.71 -13.50
N PRO A 588 29.29 -13.20 -14.69
CA PRO A 588 29.20 -14.03 -15.87
C PRO A 588 30.50 -14.81 -16.15
N PRO A 589 30.40 -16.07 -16.60
CA PRO A 589 31.54 -16.98 -16.74
C PRO A 589 32.57 -16.55 -17.78
N TYR A 590 32.17 -15.65 -18.69
CA TYR A 590 33.01 -15.05 -19.72
C TYR A 590 33.73 -13.76 -19.25
N MET A 591 33.57 -13.36 -17.99
CA MET A 591 34.27 -12.20 -17.42
C MET A 591 35.76 -12.49 -17.31
N GLU A 592 36.58 -11.60 -17.88
CA GLU A 592 38.04 -11.67 -17.81
C GLU A 592 38.67 -10.46 -17.11
N SER A 593 37.89 -9.43 -16.74
CA SER A 593 38.41 -8.23 -16.07
C SER A 593 37.63 -7.87 -14.82
N ALA A 594 38.35 -7.58 -13.73
CA ALA A 594 37.80 -7.15 -12.46
C ALA A 594 37.01 -5.84 -12.58
N ARG A 595 37.49 -4.88 -13.40
CA ARG A 595 36.79 -3.62 -13.70
C ARG A 595 35.45 -3.87 -14.41
N LYS A 596 35.45 -4.70 -15.45
CA LYS A 596 34.20 -5.05 -16.15
C LYS A 596 33.22 -5.77 -15.23
N ALA A 597 33.73 -6.65 -14.38
CA ALA A 597 32.94 -7.39 -13.41
C ALA A 597 32.25 -6.46 -12.41
N ILE A 598 32.96 -5.48 -11.83
CA ILE A 598 32.35 -4.54 -10.89
C ILE A 598 31.37 -3.57 -11.57
N THR A 599 31.65 -3.16 -12.81
CA THR A 599 30.71 -2.37 -13.63
C THR A 599 29.40 -3.12 -13.86
N TRP A 600 29.48 -4.40 -14.21
CA TRP A 600 28.29 -5.25 -14.39
C TRP A 600 27.48 -5.44 -13.11
N VAL A 601 28.16 -5.62 -11.96
CA VAL A 601 27.50 -5.71 -10.65
C VAL A 601 26.73 -4.42 -10.31
N ASN A 602 27.21 -3.25 -10.77
CA ASN A 602 26.62 -1.95 -10.48
C ASN A 602 25.82 -1.37 -11.66
N TRP A 603 25.12 -2.22 -12.43
CA TRP A 603 24.22 -1.78 -13.52
C TRP A 603 24.91 -0.90 -14.59
N ASP A 604 26.09 -1.32 -15.03
CA ASP A 604 26.90 -0.66 -16.06
C ASP A 604 27.46 0.72 -15.69
N ILE A 605 27.50 1.05 -14.39
CA ILE A 605 28.18 2.24 -13.86
C ILE A 605 29.67 1.93 -13.67
N ASP A 606 30.56 2.77 -14.20
CA ASP A 606 32.00 2.59 -14.04
C ASP A 606 32.43 2.88 -12.59
N PRO A 607 33.34 2.10 -11.99
CA PRO A 607 33.82 2.34 -10.64
C PRO A 607 34.53 3.69 -10.42
N GLU A 608 34.91 4.42 -11.48
CA GLU A 608 35.38 5.81 -11.37
C GLU A 608 34.25 6.81 -11.10
N ASP A 609 33.00 6.45 -11.43
CA ASP A 609 31.81 7.28 -11.24
C ASP A 609 31.11 7.02 -9.91
N PHE A 610 31.65 6.13 -9.06
CA PHE A 610 31.15 5.93 -7.71
C PHE A 610 31.31 7.23 -6.92
N ALA A 611 30.20 7.81 -6.49
CA ALA A 611 30.21 9.00 -5.65
C ALA A 611 31.13 8.75 -4.44
N VAL A 612 32.18 9.55 -4.31
CA VAL A 612 33.08 9.51 -3.16
C VAL A 612 32.31 10.08 -1.97
N GLU A 613 31.57 9.22 -1.27
CA GLU A 613 31.13 9.54 0.09
C GLU A 613 32.36 9.44 1.00
N SER A 614 33.01 10.58 1.21
CA SER A 614 34.11 10.79 2.16
C SER A 614 33.61 10.88 3.59
#